data_AF-A0A7V1PYD1-F1
#
_entry.id   AF-A0A7V1PYD1-F1
#
_cell.length_a   1.000
_cell.length_b   1.000
_cell.length_c   1.000
_cell.angle_alpha   90.00
_cell.angle_beta   90.00
_cell.angle_gamma   90.00
#
_symmetry.space_group_name_H-M   'P 1'
#
loop_
_entity.id
_entity.type
_entity.pdbx_description
1 polymer ?
#
loop_
_entity_poly.entity_id
_entity_poly.type
_entity_poly.pdbx_seq_one_letter_code
_entity_poly.pdbx_strand_id
1 'polypeptide(L)'
;MNDEEIVLKAIDFAKKNKKQIANRLTDVKKFPAESHPVSVFMAGSPGAGKTESAEELIQRFSNNNSILRIDSDELRCEFEDYDGQNSLLFQGPTSIIVDKMHDIALEQKQSFIFDGTLSNLEKSVDNIKRSLSRSKNRDVFIVYVYQDPIQAWEFVKARALKDGRVVPKDAFIKQYFSARLNVNKIKEMFGNKVQVDLIIKNIDGTNLKYKENINIIDNNIKEKYSNGELNEVLE
;
A
#
# COMPACT_ATOMS: atom_id res chain seq x y z
N MET A 1 -17.27 18.41 -16.77
CA MET A 1 -15.88 18.83 -16.50
C MET A 1 -14.95 17.93 -17.28
N ASN A 2 -13.83 18.45 -17.76
CA ASN A 2 -12.77 17.60 -18.31
C ASN A 2 -11.92 17.00 -17.17
N ASP A 3 -11.06 16.03 -17.49
CA ASP A 3 -10.23 15.33 -16.50
C ASP A 3 -9.32 16.28 -15.70
N GLU A 4 -8.78 17.32 -16.34
CA GLU A 4 -7.91 18.31 -15.68
C GLU A 4 -8.69 19.13 -14.63
N GLU A 5 -9.90 19.57 -14.96
CA GLU A 5 -10.80 20.28 -14.05
C GLU A 5 -11.17 19.42 -12.85
N ILE A 6 -11.45 18.13 -13.08
CA ILE A 6 -11.74 17.16 -12.00
C ILE A 6 -10.54 17.03 -11.07
N VAL A 7 -9.34 16.83 -11.62
CA VAL A 7 -8.10 16.70 -10.84
C VAL A 7 -7.83 17.98 -10.03
N LEU A 8 -7.95 19.16 -10.64
CA LEU A 8 -7.71 20.43 -9.96
C LEU A 8 -8.70 20.68 -8.81
N LYS A 9 -10.00 20.44 -9.05
CA LYS A 9 -11.04 20.53 -8.02
C LYS A 9 -10.76 19.56 -6.87
N ALA A 10 -10.39 18.31 -7.19
CA ALA A 10 -10.04 17.31 -6.19
C ALA A 10 -8.78 17.68 -5.38
N ILE A 11 -7.74 18.23 -6.01
CA ILE A 11 -6.54 18.71 -5.30
C ILE A 11 -6.89 19.85 -4.35
N ASP A 12 -7.69 20.82 -4.79
CA ASP A 12 -8.11 21.94 -3.95
C ASP A 12 -8.94 21.46 -2.74
N PHE A 13 -9.90 20.56 -2.99
CA PHE A 13 -10.66 19.90 -1.94
C PHE A 13 -9.74 19.16 -0.94
N ALA A 14 -8.81 18.33 -1.43
CA ALA A 14 -7.88 17.59 -0.57
C ALA A 14 -7.03 18.55 0.27
N LYS A 15 -6.49 19.63 -0.31
CA LYS A 15 -5.67 20.62 0.43
C LYS A 15 -6.47 21.32 1.52
N LYS A 16 -7.72 21.70 1.25
CA LYS A 16 -8.62 22.37 2.20
C LYS A 16 -9.05 21.43 3.33
N ASN A 17 -9.36 20.17 3.00
CA ASN A 17 -10.01 19.23 3.94
C ASN A 17 -9.08 18.19 4.57
N LYS A 18 -7.84 18.02 4.10
CA LYS A 18 -6.92 16.94 4.59
C LYS A 18 -6.78 16.88 6.10
N LYS A 19 -6.77 18.02 6.81
CA LYS A 19 -6.66 18.01 8.28
C LYS A 19 -7.91 17.43 8.93
N GLN A 20 -9.10 17.85 8.48
CA GLN A 20 -10.37 17.35 9.00
C GLN A 20 -10.53 15.86 8.71
N ILE A 21 -10.31 15.46 7.46
CA ILE A 21 -10.43 14.05 7.05
C ILE A 21 -9.42 13.18 7.79
N ALA A 22 -8.14 13.59 7.82
CA ALA A 22 -7.11 12.80 8.50
C ALA A 22 -7.37 12.67 10.01
N ASN A 23 -7.75 13.75 10.72
CA ASN A 23 -8.09 13.66 12.14
C ASN A 23 -9.27 12.71 12.41
N ARG A 24 -10.29 12.70 11.54
CA ARG A 24 -11.44 11.78 11.65
C ARG A 24 -11.01 10.33 11.45
N LEU A 25 -10.14 10.08 10.47
CA LEU A 25 -9.71 8.72 10.10
C LEU A 25 -8.59 8.18 10.97
N THR A 26 -7.91 9.02 11.75
CA THR A 26 -6.86 8.63 12.72
C THR A 26 -7.29 8.91 14.16
N ASP A 27 -8.59 8.85 14.47
CA ASP A 27 -9.10 9.15 15.81
C ASP A 27 -8.42 8.29 16.89
N VAL A 28 -7.74 8.94 17.83
CA VAL A 28 -7.02 8.31 18.95
C VAL A 28 -7.91 7.50 19.88
N LYS A 29 -9.22 7.76 19.90
CA LYS A 29 -10.18 6.93 20.64
C LYS A 29 -10.38 5.56 20.00
N LYS A 30 -10.23 5.48 18.67
CA LYS A 30 -10.33 4.23 17.90
C LYS A 30 -8.96 3.55 17.77
N PHE A 31 -7.92 4.34 17.53
CA PHE A 31 -6.55 3.89 17.35
C PHE A 31 -5.68 4.52 18.46
N PRO A 32 -5.57 3.89 19.64
CA PRO A 32 -4.86 4.48 20.77
C PRO A 32 -3.35 4.61 20.51
N ALA A 33 -2.72 5.55 21.21
CA ALA A 33 -1.28 5.69 21.22
C ALA A 33 -0.61 4.48 21.89
N GLU A 34 0.51 4.03 21.35
CA GLU A 34 1.30 2.93 21.88
C GLU A 34 2.66 3.41 22.40
N SER A 35 3.20 2.71 23.40
CA SER A 35 4.53 3.00 23.93
C SER A 35 5.64 2.64 22.93
N HIS A 36 5.40 1.59 22.15
CA HIS A 36 6.26 1.05 21.10
C HIS A 36 5.42 0.76 19.86
N PRO A 37 5.00 1.80 19.11
CA PRO A 37 4.14 1.60 17.95
C PRO A 37 4.89 0.84 16.85
N VAL A 38 4.13 0.24 15.94
CA VAL A 38 4.65 -0.51 14.79
C VAL A 38 4.18 0.13 13.48
N SER A 39 5.11 0.28 12.54
CA SER A 39 4.81 0.73 11.18
C SER A 39 4.99 -0.42 10.20
N VAL A 40 3.89 -0.89 9.63
CA VAL A 40 3.90 -1.91 8.57
C VAL A 40 3.65 -1.24 7.23
N PHE A 41 4.50 -1.49 6.25
CA PHE A 41 4.31 -1.05 4.87
C PHE A 41 4.03 -2.27 3.99
N MET A 42 2.83 -2.33 3.39
CA MET A 42 2.50 -3.37 2.44
C MET A 42 3.22 -3.11 1.11
N ALA A 43 3.60 -4.18 0.43
CA ALA A 43 4.21 -4.12 -0.89
C ALA A 43 3.77 -5.30 -1.75
N GLY A 44 3.74 -5.09 -3.08
CA GLY A 44 3.28 -6.10 -4.04
C GLY A 44 2.42 -5.50 -5.14
N SER A 45 2.30 -6.22 -6.26
CA SER A 45 1.49 -5.80 -7.41
C SER A 45 0.02 -5.59 -7.03
N PRO A 46 -0.75 -4.82 -7.84
CA PRO A 46 -2.21 -4.92 -7.79
C PRO A 46 -2.66 -6.38 -7.91
N GLY A 47 -3.75 -6.76 -7.23
CA GLY A 47 -4.21 -8.16 -7.24
C GLY A 47 -3.36 -9.16 -6.46
N ALA A 48 -2.25 -8.76 -5.81
CA ALA A 48 -1.41 -9.69 -5.06
C ALA A 48 -2.01 -10.21 -3.74
N GLY A 49 -3.14 -9.66 -3.28
CA GLY A 49 -3.74 -10.03 -1.99
C GLY A 49 -3.21 -9.24 -0.79
N LYS A 50 -2.79 -7.97 -0.99
CA LYS A 50 -2.23 -7.10 0.05
C LYS A 50 -3.28 -6.70 1.09
N THR A 51 -4.45 -6.26 0.63
CA THR A 51 -5.57 -5.82 1.46
C THR A 51 -6.03 -6.93 2.40
N GLU A 52 -6.20 -8.14 1.88
CA GLU A 52 -6.57 -9.33 2.64
C GLU A 52 -5.50 -9.69 3.67
N SER A 53 -4.22 -9.60 3.29
CA SER A 53 -3.10 -9.84 4.22
C SER A 53 -3.02 -8.76 5.31
N ALA A 54 -3.31 -7.50 4.99
CA ALA A 54 -3.36 -6.41 5.95
C ALA A 54 -4.52 -6.60 6.95
N GLU A 55 -5.68 -7.01 6.47
CA GLU A 55 -6.84 -7.33 7.30
C GLU A 55 -6.56 -8.53 8.23
N GLU A 56 -5.93 -9.60 7.72
CA GLU A 56 -5.47 -10.74 8.53
C GLU A 56 -4.49 -10.30 9.63
N LEU A 57 -3.54 -9.40 9.31
CA LEU A 57 -2.60 -8.86 10.29
C LEU A 57 -3.32 -8.05 11.38
N ILE A 58 -4.29 -7.20 11.00
CA ILE A 58 -5.10 -6.44 11.97
C ILE A 58 -5.87 -7.42 12.86
N GLN A 59 -6.55 -8.41 12.30
CA GLN A 59 -7.32 -9.39 13.08
C GLN A 59 -6.45 -10.20 14.05
N ARG A 60 -5.21 -10.52 13.67
CA ARG A 60 -4.28 -11.27 14.52
C ARG A 60 -3.67 -10.46 15.65
N PHE A 61 -3.29 -9.22 15.37
CA PHE A 61 -2.46 -8.43 16.28
C PHE A 61 -3.22 -7.31 16.99
N SER A 62 -4.44 -7.02 16.57
CA SER A 62 -5.26 -5.97 17.14
C SER A 62 -6.35 -6.51 18.05
N ASN A 63 -6.42 -5.98 19.26
CA ASN A 63 -7.61 -6.11 20.09
C ASN A 63 -8.65 -5.10 19.59
N ASN A 64 -9.82 -5.56 19.15
CA ASN A 64 -10.92 -4.71 18.67
C ASN A 64 -10.59 -3.81 17.45
N ASN A 65 -9.71 -4.24 16.53
CA ASN A 65 -9.35 -3.47 15.32
C ASN A 65 -8.80 -2.05 15.59
N SER A 66 -8.05 -1.91 16.68
CA SER A 66 -7.29 -0.75 17.13
C SER A 66 -6.01 -0.41 16.33
N ILE A 67 -5.68 -1.14 15.26
CA ILE A 67 -4.55 -0.81 14.35
C ILE A 67 -5.07 0.00 13.16
N LEU A 68 -4.44 1.15 12.90
CA LEU A 68 -4.82 2.04 11.80
C LEU A 68 -4.41 1.46 10.44
N ARG A 69 -5.35 1.30 9.50
CA ARG A 69 -5.02 1.06 8.09
C ARG A 69 -5.06 2.38 7.32
N ILE A 70 -4.00 2.65 6.56
CA ILE A 70 -3.90 3.81 5.68
C ILE A 70 -3.89 3.30 4.24
N ASP A 71 -5.02 3.44 3.54
CA ASP A 71 -5.18 3.02 2.15
C ASP A 71 -5.67 4.20 1.29
N SER A 72 -4.92 4.54 0.24
CA SER A 72 -5.32 5.59 -0.69
C SER A 72 -6.60 5.26 -1.45
N ASP A 73 -6.89 3.98 -1.64
CA ASP A 73 -8.01 3.52 -2.45
C ASP A 73 -9.36 3.80 -1.76
N GLU A 74 -9.41 3.69 -0.43
CA GLU A 74 -10.60 3.97 0.38
C GLU A 74 -10.96 5.47 0.41
N LEU A 75 -9.97 6.34 0.20
CA LEU A 75 -10.14 7.79 0.27
C LEU A 75 -10.80 8.39 -0.98
N ARG A 76 -10.95 7.62 -2.06
CA ARG A 76 -11.56 8.15 -3.30
C ARG A 76 -13.02 8.56 -3.10
N CYS A 77 -13.73 7.89 -2.20
CA CYS A 77 -15.12 8.21 -1.86
C CYS A 77 -15.30 9.56 -1.14
N GLU A 78 -14.22 10.22 -0.71
CA GLU A 78 -14.28 11.57 -0.15
C GLU A 78 -14.48 12.65 -1.23
N PHE A 79 -14.27 12.31 -2.50
CA PHE A 79 -14.34 13.26 -3.61
C PHE A 79 -15.66 13.12 -4.37
N GLU A 80 -16.36 14.24 -4.54
CA GLU A 80 -17.68 14.32 -5.18
C GLU A 80 -17.69 13.76 -6.61
N ASP A 81 -16.65 14.02 -7.39
CA ASP A 81 -16.58 13.65 -8.82
C ASP A 81 -16.01 12.24 -9.05
N TYR A 82 -15.81 11.43 -8.01
CA TYR A 82 -15.32 10.06 -8.16
C TYR A 82 -16.46 9.10 -8.53
N ASP A 83 -16.28 8.34 -9.62
CA ASP A 83 -17.30 7.43 -10.17
C ASP A 83 -16.84 5.96 -10.29
N GLY A 84 -15.66 5.64 -9.79
CA GLY A 84 -15.03 4.32 -9.92
C GLY A 84 -14.15 4.18 -11.17
N GLN A 85 -14.66 4.61 -12.33
CA GLN A 85 -13.97 4.48 -13.62
C GLN A 85 -12.79 5.45 -13.73
N ASN A 86 -12.95 6.65 -13.17
CA ASN A 86 -11.95 7.72 -13.20
C ASN A 86 -10.91 7.63 -12.05
N SER A 87 -10.71 6.44 -11.47
CA SER A 87 -9.84 6.22 -10.29
C SER A 87 -8.40 6.77 -10.43
N LEU A 88 -7.87 6.85 -11.65
CA LEU A 88 -6.54 7.40 -11.94
C LEU A 88 -6.46 8.91 -11.62
N LEU A 89 -7.53 9.66 -11.83
CA LEU A 89 -7.58 11.12 -11.57
C LEU A 89 -7.40 11.43 -10.08
N PHE A 90 -7.75 10.48 -9.21
CA PHE A 90 -7.73 10.66 -7.75
C PHE A 90 -6.45 10.18 -7.06
N GLN A 91 -5.45 9.68 -7.80
CA GLN A 91 -4.18 9.23 -7.19
C GLN A 91 -3.43 10.39 -6.51
N GLY A 92 -3.32 11.54 -7.16
CA GLY A 92 -2.70 12.75 -6.59
C GLY A 92 -3.49 13.32 -5.41
N PRO A 93 -4.80 13.60 -5.57
CA PRO A 93 -5.66 14.08 -4.49
C PRO A 93 -5.66 13.20 -3.23
N THR A 94 -5.82 11.88 -3.38
CA THR A 94 -5.80 10.94 -2.23
C THR A 94 -4.45 10.93 -1.52
N SER A 95 -3.34 11.01 -2.27
CA SER A 95 -1.99 11.09 -1.70
C SER A 95 -1.83 12.24 -0.70
N ILE A 96 -2.45 13.40 -0.97
CA ILE A 96 -2.40 14.56 -0.07
C ILE A 96 -3.02 14.26 1.30
N ILE A 97 -4.10 13.48 1.31
CA ILE A 97 -4.80 13.09 2.54
C ILE A 97 -4.04 11.97 3.25
N VAL A 98 -3.57 10.95 2.51
CA VAL A 98 -2.72 9.87 3.03
C VAL A 98 -1.47 10.41 3.73
N ASP A 99 -0.79 11.37 3.11
CA ASP A 99 0.42 11.95 3.69
C ASP A 99 0.11 12.65 5.02
N LYS A 100 -1.05 13.32 5.11
CA LYS A 100 -1.49 13.94 6.37
C LYS A 100 -1.92 12.91 7.42
N MET A 101 -2.57 11.81 7.03
CA MET A 101 -2.89 10.70 7.94
C MET A 101 -1.62 10.08 8.51
N HIS A 102 -0.62 9.84 7.67
CA HIS A 102 0.67 9.32 8.09
C HIS A 102 1.36 10.25 9.09
N ASP A 103 1.37 11.56 8.83
CA ASP A 103 1.92 12.56 9.78
C ASP A 103 1.24 12.46 11.15
N ILE A 104 -0.10 12.45 11.18
CA ILE A 104 -0.86 12.40 12.44
C ILE A 104 -0.62 11.08 13.16
N ALA A 105 -0.62 9.94 12.46
CA ALA A 105 -0.37 8.63 13.06
C ALA A 105 1.02 8.54 13.69
N LEU A 106 2.02 9.15 13.04
CA LEU A 106 3.37 9.28 13.60
C LEU A 106 3.42 10.21 14.81
N GLU A 107 2.70 11.33 14.80
CA GLU A 107 2.61 12.29 15.91
C GLU A 107 1.90 11.69 17.13
N GLN A 108 0.80 10.97 16.91
CA GLN A 108 -0.03 10.33 17.92
C GLN A 108 0.51 8.98 18.40
N LYS A 109 1.66 8.52 17.89
CA LYS A 109 2.27 7.23 18.24
C LYS A 109 1.33 6.04 18.02
N GLN A 110 0.57 6.07 16.94
CA GLN A 110 -0.29 4.97 16.54
C GLN A 110 0.51 3.94 15.74
N SER A 111 0.23 2.66 15.97
CA SER A 111 0.60 1.60 15.03
C SER A 111 -0.25 1.69 13.77
N PHE A 112 0.35 1.45 12.62
CA PHE A 112 -0.37 1.49 11.36
C PHE A 112 0.11 0.42 10.37
N ILE A 113 -0.80 0.07 9.47
CA ILE A 113 -0.52 -0.62 8.22
C ILE A 113 -0.76 0.37 7.08
N PHE A 114 0.30 0.67 6.35
CA PHE A 114 0.26 1.49 5.14
C PHE A 114 0.04 0.57 3.95
N ASP A 115 -1.21 0.48 3.48
CA ASP A 115 -1.61 -0.41 2.39
C ASP A 115 -1.37 0.28 1.04
N GLY A 116 -0.20 0.02 0.48
CA GLY A 116 0.23 0.52 -0.82
C GLY A 116 0.97 -0.53 -1.62
N THR A 117 1.39 -0.17 -2.83
CA THR A 117 2.18 -1.07 -3.69
C THR A 117 3.69 -0.90 -3.51
N LEU A 118 4.12 0.16 -2.81
CA LEU A 118 5.54 0.50 -2.60
C LEU A 118 6.30 0.71 -3.94
N SER A 119 5.58 1.18 -4.96
CA SER A 119 6.08 1.33 -6.34
C SER A 119 6.84 2.63 -6.61
N ASN A 120 6.66 3.68 -5.79
CA ASN A 120 7.46 4.91 -5.85
C ASN A 120 8.57 4.87 -4.80
N LEU A 121 9.81 4.60 -5.21
CA LEU A 121 10.95 4.41 -4.33
C LEU A 121 11.21 5.63 -3.44
N GLU A 122 11.24 6.84 -4.01
CA GLU A 122 11.57 8.07 -3.29
C GLU A 122 10.56 8.32 -2.16
N LYS A 123 9.27 8.25 -2.48
CA LYS A 123 8.19 8.43 -1.50
C LYS A 123 8.23 7.34 -0.42
N SER A 124 8.45 6.09 -0.81
CA SER A 124 8.53 4.98 0.13
C SER A 124 9.74 5.10 1.08
N VAL A 125 10.90 5.50 0.56
CA VAL A 125 12.10 5.79 1.34
C VAL A 125 11.85 6.91 2.34
N ASP A 126 11.19 7.99 1.92
CA ASP A 126 10.84 9.09 2.82
C ASP A 126 9.90 8.62 3.95
N ASN A 127 8.81 7.93 3.60
CA ASN A 127 7.86 7.41 4.59
C ASN A 127 8.51 6.49 5.62
N ILE A 128 9.40 5.60 5.17
CA ILE A 128 10.15 4.70 6.04
C ILE A 128 11.16 5.47 6.90
N LYS A 129 11.89 6.43 6.34
CA LYS A 129 12.80 7.31 7.11
C LYS A 129 12.07 8.05 8.22
N ARG A 130 10.87 8.59 7.94
CA ARG A 130 10.04 9.28 8.93
C ARG A 130 9.59 8.34 10.05
N SER A 131 9.29 7.08 9.73
CA SER A 131 8.98 6.05 10.73
C SER A 131 10.21 5.65 11.56
N LEU A 132 11.39 5.54 10.94
CA LEU A 132 12.65 5.20 11.59
C LEU A 132 13.28 6.34 12.41
N SER A 133 12.68 7.54 12.41
CA SER A 133 13.19 8.66 13.19
C SER A 133 13.29 8.26 14.67
N ARG A 134 14.43 8.54 15.30
CA ARG A 134 14.70 8.18 16.71
C ARG A 134 13.61 8.67 17.67
N SER A 135 12.98 9.81 17.38
CA SER A 135 11.88 10.35 18.20
C SER A 135 10.60 9.53 18.16
N LYS A 136 10.49 8.55 17.25
CA LYS A 136 9.29 7.74 17.04
C LYS A 136 9.29 6.41 17.79
N ASN A 137 10.46 5.92 18.21
CA ASN A 137 10.64 4.66 18.98
C ASN A 137 9.72 3.53 18.50
N ARG A 138 9.82 3.18 17.21
CA ARG A 138 8.93 2.22 16.54
C ARG A 138 9.70 1.22 15.71
N ASP A 139 9.13 0.02 15.62
CA ASP A 139 9.60 -1.00 14.69
C ASP A 139 9.00 -0.78 13.31
N VAL A 140 9.78 -1.09 12.27
CA VAL A 140 9.38 -0.89 10.87
C VAL A 140 9.47 -2.20 10.12
N PHE A 141 8.34 -2.60 9.55
CA PHE A 141 8.19 -3.81 8.76
C PHE A 141 7.76 -3.46 7.35
N ILE A 142 8.26 -4.22 6.39
CA ILE A 142 7.68 -4.30 5.05
C ILE A 142 7.13 -5.71 4.90
N VAL A 143 5.86 -5.82 4.53
CA VAL A 143 5.25 -7.10 4.19
C VAL A 143 5.06 -7.13 2.69
N TYR A 144 5.95 -7.84 2.00
CA TYR A 144 5.86 -8.06 0.57
C TYR A 144 4.98 -9.26 0.28
N VAL A 145 3.85 -9.02 -0.40
CA VAL A 145 2.91 -10.06 -0.82
C VAL A 145 3.15 -10.36 -2.29
N TYR A 146 3.50 -11.61 -2.57
CA TYR A 146 3.71 -12.12 -3.92
C TYR A 146 2.57 -13.02 -4.36
N GLN A 147 2.09 -12.76 -5.57
CA GLN A 147 1.19 -13.60 -6.35
C GLN A 147 1.77 -13.72 -7.76
N ASP A 148 1.57 -14.87 -8.40
CA ASP A 148 1.94 -15.03 -9.81
C ASP A 148 1.25 -13.94 -10.66
N PRO A 149 1.97 -13.22 -11.52
CA PRO A 149 1.43 -12.04 -12.21
C PRO A 149 0.23 -12.35 -13.10
N ILE A 150 0.13 -13.56 -13.67
CA ILE A 150 -1.04 -13.97 -14.45
C ILE A 150 -2.26 -14.05 -13.54
N GLN A 151 -2.12 -14.72 -12.39
CA GLN A 151 -3.21 -14.84 -11.42
C GLN A 151 -3.59 -13.49 -10.80
N ALA A 152 -2.60 -12.66 -10.46
CA ALA A 152 -2.83 -11.32 -9.93
C ALA A 152 -3.58 -10.44 -10.93
N TRP A 153 -3.31 -10.58 -12.23
CA TRP A 153 -4.03 -9.88 -13.29
C TRP A 153 -5.50 -10.32 -13.40
N GLU A 154 -5.79 -11.62 -13.28
CA GLU A 154 -7.18 -12.10 -13.22
C GLU A 154 -7.95 -11.50 -12.03
N PHE A 155 -7.31 -11.36 -10.86
CA PHE A 155 -7.94 -10.68 -9.72
C PHE A 155 -8.16 -9.18 -9.97
N VAL A 156 -7.25 -8.52 -10.69
CA VAL A 156 -7.43 -7.12 -11.11
C VAL A 156 -8.63 -7.00 -12.04
N LYS A 157 -8.78 -7.88 -13.04
CA LYS A 157 -9.93 -7.91 -13.95
C LYS A 157 -11.24 -8.20 -13.22
N ALA A 158 -11.26 -9.19 -12.34
CA ALA A 158 -12.43 -9.50 -11.52
C ALA A 158 -12.86 -8.31 -10.65
N ARG A 159 -11.89 -7.59 -10.06
CA ARG A 159 -12.16 -6.39 -9.29
C ARG A 159 -12.67 -5.23 -10.14
N ALA A 160 -12.18 -5.08 -11.37
CA ALA A 160 -12.69 -4.07 -12.30
C ALA A 160 -14.18 -4.30 -12.62
N LEU A 161 -14.59 -5.56 -12.81
CA LEU A 161 -15.99 -5.93 -13.04
C LEU A 161 -16.87 -5.70 -11.82
N LYS A 162 -16.36 -5.96 -10.62
CA LYS A 162 -17.11 -5.87 -9.36
C LYS A 162 -17.21 -4.44 -8.82
N ASP A 163 -16.09 -3.72 -8.80
CA ASP A 163 -15.93 -2.44 -8.10
C ASP A 163 -15.83 -1.25 -9.08
N GLY A 164 -15.83 -1.50 -10.40
CA GLY A 164 -15.69 -0.47 -11.44
C GLY A 164 -14.26 0.10 -11.60
N ARG A 165 -13.30 -0.34 -10.78
CA ARG A 165 -11.92 0.16 -10.79
C ARG A 165 -11.10 -0.50 -11.90
N VAL A 166 -10.74 0.28 -12.91
CA VAL A 166 -9.85 -0.17 -13.99
C VAL A 166 -8.39 0.14 -13.67
N VAL A 167 -7.52 -0.86 -13.75
CA VAL A 167 -6.05 -0.70 -13.69
C VAL A 167 -5.49 -0.95 -15.09
N PRO A 168 -4.81 0.02 -15.72
CA PRO A 168 -4.18 -0.20 -17.02
C PRO A 168 -3.11 -1.30 -16.96
N LYS A 169 -3.03 -2.14 -18.00
CA LYS A 169 -2.05 -3.24 -18.09
C LYS A 169 -0.62 -2.77 -17.88
N ASP A 170 -0.20 -1.71 -18.58
CA ASP A 170 1.15 -1.15 -18.45
C ASP A 170 1.44 -0.69 -17.02
N ALA A 171 0.44 -0.13 -16.34
CA ALA A 171 0.57 0.29 -14.95
C ALA A 171 0.71 -0.92 -14.01
N PHE A 172 -0.03 -2.01 -14.28
CA PHE A 172 0.11 -3.26 -13.54
C PHE A 172 1.51 -3.87 -13.71
N ILE A 173 1.97 -4.06 -14.95
CA ILE A 173 3.28 -4.66 -15.25
C ILE A 173 4.41 -3.83 -14.61
N LYS A 174 4.35 -2.49 -14.75
CA LYS A 174 5.32 -1.59 -14.12
C LYS A 174 5.32 -1.76 -12.60
N GLN A 175 4.16 -1.81 -11.96
CA GLN A 175 4.06 -1.96 -10.50
C GLN A 175 4.52 -3.33 -10.01
N TYR A 176 4.27 -4.40 -10.77
CA TYR A 176 4.75 -5.75 -10.45
C TYR A 176 6.27 -5.80 -10.28
N PHE A 177 7.01 -5.35 -11.28
CA PHE A 177 8.48 -5.33 -11.20
C PHE A 177 8.98 -4.29 -10.18
N SER A 178 8.40 -3.09 -10.18
CA SER A 178 8.87 -2.00 -9.31
C SER A 178 8.72 -2.32 -7.83
N ALA A 179 7.65 -3.00 -7.43
CA ALA A 179 7.42 -3.35 -6.03
C ALA A 179 8.57 -4.22 -5.49
N ARG A 180 8.94 -5.30 -6.19
CA ARG A 180 10.04 -6.17 -5.77
C ARG A 180 11.38 -5.43 -5.72
N LEU A 181 11.70 -4.70 -6.79
CA LEU A 181 12.95 -3.94 -6.91
C LEU A 181 13.08 -2.92 -5.77
N ASN A 182 12.01 -2.21 -5.45
CA ASN A 182 12.03 -1.18 -4.41
C ASN A 182 12.20 -1.78 -3.02
N VAL A 183 11.52 -2.88 -2.69
CA VAL A 183 11.68 -3.53 -1.38
C VAL A 183 13.12 -3.99 -1.17
N ASN A 184 13.76 -4.61 -2.17
CA ASN A 184 15.17 -4.99 -2.09
C ASN A 184 16.08 -3.78 -1.86
N LYS A 185 15.90 -2.70 -2.63
CA LYS A 185 16.68 -1.46 -2.46
C LYS A 185 16.51 -0.87 -1.06
N ILE A 186 15.29 -0.89 -0.53
CA ILE A 186 14.99 -0.37 0.81
C ILE A 186 15.63 -1.24 1.89
N LYS A 187 15.58 -2.57 1.76
CA LYS A 187 16.25 -3.50 2.69
C LYS A 187 17.77 -3.31 2.66
N GLU A 188 18.35 -3.12 1.49
CA GLU A 188 19.76 -2.79 1.33
C GLU A 188 20.09 -1.45 2.02
N MET A 189 19.28 -0.41 1.80
CA MET A 189 19.50 0.93 2.36
C MET A 189 19.41 0.99 3.90
N PHE A 190 18.44 0.29 4.51
CA PHE A 190 18.17 0.39 5.95
C PHE A 190 18.65 -0.81 6.77
N GLY A 191 19.02 -1.92 6.12
CA GLY A 191 19.56 -3.12 6.75
C GLY A 191 18.65 -3.67 7.85
N ASN A 192 19.20 -3.81 9.05
CA ASN A 192 18.50 -4.37 10.21
C ASN A 192 17.47 -3.42 10.83
N LYS A 193 17.41 -2.15 10.40
CA LYS A 193 16.39 -1.21 10.91
C LYS A 193 15.00 -1.47 10.33
N VAL A 194 14.92 -2.21 9.23
CA VAL A 194 13.66 -2.56 8.57
C VAL A 194 13.60 -4.07 8.42
N GLN A 195 12.59 -4.70 9.00
CA GLN A 195 12.30 -6.11 8.74
C GLN A 195 11.52 -6.24 7.43
N VAL A 196 11.84 -7.25 6.62
CA VAL A 196 11.10 -7.56 5.40
C VAL A 196 10.56 -8.96 5.50
N ASP A 197 9.25 -9.09 5.53
CA ASP A 197 8.57 -10.37 5.51
C ASP A 197 8.00 -10.61 4.12
N LEU A 198 7.96 -11.88 3.73
CA LEU A 198 7.43 -12.34 2.45
C LEU A 198 6.25 -13.27 2.68
N ILE A 199 5.11 -12.92 2.09
CA ILE A 199 3.93 -13.78 1.94
C ILE A 199 3.85 -14.21 0.48
N ILE A 200 3.83 -15.52 0.23
CA ILE A 200 3.55 -16.10 -1.09
C ILE A 200 2.11 -16.60 -1.05
N LYS A 201 1.28 -16.17 -1.98
CA LYS A 201 -0.11 -16.62 -2.12
C LYS A 201 -0.22 -17.85 -3.03
N ASN A 202 -1.23 -18.68 -2.77
CA ASN A 202 -1.70 -19.76 -3.65
C ASN A 202 -2.53 -19.18 -4.80
N ILE A 203 -2.84 -20.05 -5.78
CA ILE A 203 -3.74 -19.73 -6.90
C ILE A 203 -5.13 -19.33 -6.39
N ASP A 204 -5.61 -19.97 -5.32
CA ASP A 204 -6.88 -19.66 -4.66
C ASP A 204 -6.84 -18.39 -3.78
N GLY A 205 -5.70 -17.71 -3.70
CA GLY A 205 -5.51 -16.50 -2.90
C GLY A 205 -5.15 -16.75 -1.42
N THR A 206 -5.08 -17.99 -0.96
CA THR A 206 -4.66 -18.31 0.42
C THR A 206 -3.15 -18.18 0.61
N ASN A 207 -2.68 -18.09 1.86
CA ASN A 207 -1.24 -18.03 2.14
C ASN A 207 -0.58 -19.40 1.89
N LEU A 208 0.26 -19.50 0.85
CA LEU A 208 1.06 -20.69 0.57
C LEU A 208 2.28 -20.78 1.49
N LYS A 209 2.99 -19.66 1.66
CA LYS A 209 4.24 -19.62 2.41
C LYS A 209 4.47 -18.26 3.04
N TYR A 210 5.04 -18.28 4.24
CA TYR A 210 5.53 -17.10 4.93
C TYR A 210 7.03 -17.24 5.21
N LYS A 211 7.78 -16.15 5.04
CA LYS A 211 9.20 -16.07 5.38
C LYS A 211 9.47 -14.75 6.09
N GLU A 212 10.06 -14.83 7.28
CA GLU A 212 10.36 -13.68 8.12
C GLU A 212 11.73 -13.09 7.81
N ASN A 213 11.83 -11.76 7.92
CA ASN A 213 13.07 -10.97 7.89
C ASN A 213 14.08 -11.41 6.80
N ILE A 214 13.60 -11.55 5.57
CA ILE A 214 14.43 -11.90 4.43
C ILE A 214 15.31 -10.71 4.00
N ASN A 215 16.51 -11.02 3.49
CA ASN A 215 17.43 -9.97 3.01
C ASN A 215 17.14 -9.56 1.55
N ILE A 216 16.80 -10.52 0.68
CA ILE A 216 16.58 -10.30 -0.74
C ILE A 216 15.38 -11.16 -1.18
N ILE A 217 14.39 -10.56 -1.84
CA ILE A 217 13.19 -11.27 -2.31
C ILE A 217 13.54 -12.32 -3.36
N ASP A 218 14.44 -12.02 -4.29
CA ASP A 218 14.78 -12.89 -5.43
C ASP A 218 15.43 -14.22 -5.03
N ASN A 219 16.02 -14.30 -3.83
CA ASN A 219 16.50 -15.58 -3.27
C ASN A 219 15.36 -16.52 -2.88
N ASN A 220 14.13 -16.01 -2.83
CA ASN A 220 12.95 -16.70 -2.34
C ASN A 220 11.90 -16.92 -3.42
N ILE A 221 11.87 -16.06 -4.44
CA ILE A 221 10.96 -16.12 -5.59
C ILE A 221 11.79 -15.86 -6.85
N LYS A 222 11.84 -16.86 -7.74
CA LYS A 222 12.47 -16.68 -9.05
C LYS A 222 11.52 -15.91 -9.97
N GLU A 223 12.04 -14.87 -10.62
CA GLU A 223 11.29 -14.22 -11.69
C GLU A 223 11.12 -15.17 -12.87
N LYS A 224 9.88 -15.31 -13.35
CA LYS A 224 9.53 -16.19 -14.46
C LYS A 224 9.24 -15.43 -15.74
N TYR A 225 9.00 -14.12 -15.64
CA TYR A 225 8.54 -13.32 -16.75
C TYR A 225 9.38 -12.07 -16.93
N SER A 226 9.66 -11.74 -18.18
CA SER A 226 10.12 -10.44 -18.62
C SER A 226 8.94 -9.48 -18.82
N ASN A 227 9.25 -8.20 -18.99
CA ASN A 227 8.24 -7.19 -19.30
C ASN A 227 7.54 -7.48 -20.65
N GLY A 228 8.29 -7.94 -21.66
CA GLY A 228 7.74 -8.29 -22.97
C GLY A 228 6.77 -9.48 -22.88
N GLU A 229 7.19 -10.55 -22.20
CA GLU A 229 6.34 -11.74 -22.02
C GLU A 229 5.04 -11.39 -21.29
N LEU A 230 5.08 -10.58 -20.21
CA LEU A 230 3.86 -10.14 -19.54
C LEU A 230 2.95 -9.29 -20.43
N ASN A 231 3.52 -8.48 -21.33
CA ASN A 231 2.70 -7.71 -22.27
C ASN A 231 1.94 -8.60 -23.26
N GLU A 232 2.54 -9.73 -23.66
CA GLU A 232 1.95 -10.70 -24.58
C GLU A 232 0.92 -11.61 -23.90
N VAL A 233 1.19 -12.11 -22.70
CA VAL A 233 0.32 -13.10 -22.03
C VAL A 233 -0.83 -12.48 -21.24
N LEU A 234 -0.74 -11.21 -20.87
CA LEU A 234 -1.81 -10.53 -20.14
C LEU A 234 -2.81 -9.90 -21.14
N GLU A 235 -4.00 -10.49 -21.18
CA GLU A 235 -5.18 -10.00 -21.91
C GLU A 235 -5.98 -8.99 -21.08
#